data_AF-D0SGU4-F1
#
_entry.id   AF-D0SGU4-F1
#
_cell.length_a   1.000
_cell.length_b   1.000
_cell.length_c   1.000
_cell.angle_alpha   90.00
_cell.angle_beta   90.00
_cell.angle_gamma   90.00
#
_symmetry.space_group_name_H-M   'P 1'
#
loop_
_entity.id
_entity.type
_entity.pdbx_description
1 polymer ?
#
loop_
_entity_poly.entity_id
_entity_poly.type
_entity_poly.pdbx_seq_one_letter_code
_entity_poly.pdbx_strand_id
1 'polypeptide(L)'
;MKILSILAIPFFLMGCDKAFNEVQNRFSGKIQDTYLESVGQGKHIDGVKANYLKTIEKGVQDLKQLNDPNIDEVYAVINKHLNDNDMSMYDYNSIMSLINAHKKELNLLNSKHKNDVAAFKDKLNQE
;
A
#
# COMPACT_ATOMS: atom_id res chain seq x y z
N MET A 1 -23.07 -37.06 29.23
CA MET A 1 -22.10 -36.13 29.86
C MET A 1 -21.18 -35.60 28.76
N LYS A 2 -21.10 -34.28 28.64
CA LYS A 2 -20.34 -33.51 27.63
C LYS A 2 -18.82 -33.70 27.78
N ILE A 3 -18.09 -33.78 26.65
CA ILE A 3 -16.80 -33.09 26.37
C ILE A 3 -16.73 -32.97 24.83
N LEU A 4 -17.25 -31.92 24.18
CA LEU A 4 -16.60 -30.64 23.88
C LEU A 4 -15.16 -30.75 23.33
N SER A 5 -15.00 -31.24 22.10
CA SER A 5 -13.78 -31.01 21.31
C SER A 5 -13.93 -29.69 20.56
N ILE A 6 -13.56 -28.59 21.21
CA ILE A 6 -13.31 -27.32 20.54
C ILE A 6 -12.06 -27.54 19.69
N LEU A 7 -12.25 -27.62 18.38
CA LEU A 7 -11.19 -27.53 17.39
C LEU A 7 -10.58 -26.13 17.55
N ALA A 8 -9.51 -26.03 18.34
CA ALA A 8 -8.68 -24.84 18.38
C ALA A 8 -7.94 -24.75 17.04
N ILE A 9 -8.58 -24.09 16.06
CA ILE A 9 -7.90 -23.67 14.83
C ILE A 9 -6.86 -22.64 15.27
N PRO A 10 -5.56 -22.93 15.12
CA PRO A 10 -4.52 -22.05 15.62
C PRO A 10 -4.52 -20.74 14.82
N PHE A 11 -4.20 -19.67 15.53
CA PHE A 11 -4.03 -18.27 15.18
C PHE A 11 -3.03 -17.97 14.02
N PHE A 12 -2.86 -18.86 13.04
CA PHE A 12 -1.81 -18.81 12.02
C PHE A 12 -2.19 -18.09 10.71
N LEU A 13 -3.42 -17.57 10.58
CA LEU A 13 -3.89 -16.99 9.32
C LEU A 13 -3.54 -15.50 9.12
N MET A 14 -3.05 -14.80 10.15
CA MET A 14 -2.74 -13.36 10.03
C MET A 14 -1.53 -13.03 9.14
N GLY A 15 -0.68 -14.01 8.81
CA GLY A 15 0.49 -13.83 7.94
C GLY A 15 0.26 -14.13 6.46
N CYS A 16 -0.80 -14.87 6.13
CA CYS A 16 -1.06 -15.33 4.77
C CYS A 16 -1.56 -14.21 3.85
N ASP A 17 -2.28 -13.23 4.38
CA ASP A 17 -2.88 -12.18 3.56
C ASP A 17 -1.81 -11.32 2.85
N LYS A 18 -0.70 -11.02 3.53
CA LYS A 18 0.41 -10.26 2.93
C LYS A 18 1.09 -11.06 1.81
N ALA A 19 1.41 -12.33 2.08
CA ALA A 19 2.05 -13.21 1.10
C ALA A 19 1.13 -13.49 -0.11
N PHE A 20 -0.16 -13.69 0.13
CA PHE A 20 -1.15 -13.91 -0.93
C PHE A 20 -1.32 -12.66 -1.80
N ASN A 21 -1.41 -11.47 -1.19
CA ASN A 21 -1.48 -10.21 -1.92
C ASN A 21 -0.22 -9.96 -2.76
N GLU A 22 0.96 -10.28 -2.24
CA GLU A 22 2.22 -10.17 -3.00
C GLU A 22 2.24 -11.10 -4.22
N VAL A 23 1.84 -12.36 -4.05
CA VAL A 23 1.75 -13.34 -5.15
C VAL A 23 0.71 -12.91 -6.18
N GLN A 24 -0.46 -12.46 -5.75
CA GLN A 24 -1.52 -11.98 -6.63
C GLN A 24 -1.07 -10.75 -7.43
N ASN A 25 -0.41 -9.78 -6.78
CA ASN A 25 0.12 -8.60 -7.45
C ASN A 25 1.21 -8.95 -8.46
N ARG A 26 2.06 -9.93 -8.16
CA ARG A 26 3.11 -10.39 -9.06
C ARG A 26 2.54 -11.07 -10.31
N PHE A 27 1.54 -11.92 -10.13
CA PHE A 27 0.86 -12.57 -11.25
C PHE A 27 0.08 -11.59 -12.11
N SER A 28 -0.71 -10.70 -11.49
CA SER A 28 -1.50 -9.72 -12.23
C SER A 28 -0.62 -8.71 -12.97
N GLY A 29 0.46 -8.23 -12.33
CA GLY A 29 1.45 -7.35 -12.94
C GLY A 29 2.07 -7.97 -14.17
N LYS A 30 2.57 -9.21 -14.07
CA LYS A 30 3.18 -9.93 -15.19
C LYS A 30 2.24 -10.10 -16.39
N ILE A 31 0.97 -10.40 -16.15
CA ILE A 31 -0.04 -10.51 -17.22
C ILE A 31 -0.25 -9.15 -17.89
N GLN A 32 -0.33 -8.07 -17.11
CA GLN A 32 -0.52 -6.72 -17.64
C GLN A 32 0.71 -6.24 -18.41
N ASP A 33 1.92 -6.53 -17.95
CA ASP A 33 3.15 -6.24 -18.68
C ASP A 33 3.19 -6.97 -20.03
N THR A 34 2.89 -8.27 -20.02
CA THR A 34 2.81 -9.08 -21.24
C THR A 34 1.77 -8.51 -22.21
N TYR A 35 0.62 -8.07 -21.69
CA TYR A 35 -0.41 -7.43 -22.50
C TYR A 35 0.09 -6.12 -23.09
N LEU A 36 0.68 -5.24 -22.27
CA LEU A 36 1.25 -3.95 -22.69
C LEU A 36 2.30 -4.12 -23.78
N GLU A 37 3.18 -5.10 -23.65
CA GLU A 37 4.18 -5.46 -24.66
C GLU A 37 3.52 -5.99 -25.94
N SER A 38 2.42 -6.73 -25.83
CA SER A 38 1.71 -7.29 -26.99
C SER A 38 0.88 -6.26 -27.78
N VAL A 39 0.44 -5.18 -27.14
CA VAL A 39 -0.44 -4.16 -27.75
C VAL A 39 0.24 -2.81 -28.02
N GLY A 40 1.39 -2.55 -27.40
CA GLY A 40 2.12 -1.29 -27.48
C GLY A 40 3.34 -1.35 -28.40
N GLN A 41 3.58 -0.28 -29.16
CA GLN A 41 4.90 0.00 -29.73
C GLN A 41 5.75 0.71 -28.67
N GLY A 42 7.08 0.50 -28.64
CA GLY A 42 7.97 0.94 -27.54
C GLY A 42 7.69 2.33 -26.93
N LYS A 43 7.42 3.36 -27.75
CA LYS A 43 7.07 4.71 -27.27
C LYS A 43 5.83 4.78 -26.38
N HIS A 44 4.83 3.93 -26.63
CA HIS A 44 3.63 3.86 -25.81
C HIS A 44 3.94 3.25 -24.44
N ILE A 45 4.77 2.20 -24.41
CA ILE A 45 5.21 1.52 -23.18
C ILE A 45 6.02 2.48 -22.32
N ASP A 46 6.96 3.22 -22.92
CA ASP A 46 7.74 4.24 -22.22
C ASP A 46 6.85 5.34 -21.62
N GLY A 47 5.82 5.78 -22.34
CA GLY A 47 4.85 6.76 -21.86
C GLY A 47 4.02 6.26 -20.68
N VAL A 48 3.68 4.96 -20.66
CA VAL A 48 2.97 4.34 -19.53
C VAL A 48 3.88 4.25 -18.31
N LYS A 49 5.11 3.78 -18.47
CA LYS A 49 6.11 3.72 -17.38
C LYS A 49 6.43 5.11 -16.80
N ALA A 50 6.53 6.13 -17.65
CA ALA A 50 6.69 7.52 -17.21
C ALA A 50 5.50 8.03 -16.38
N ASN A 51 4.27 7.61 -16.71
CA ASN A 51 3.09 7.95 -15.91
C ASN A 51 3.06 7.21 -14.55
N TYR A 52 3.54 5.98 -14.49
CA TYR A 52 3.70 5.26 -13.22
C TYR A 52 4.68 5.97 -12.29
N LEU A 53 5.85 6.36 -12.79
CA LEU A 53 6.83 7.15 -12.05
C LEU A 53 6.21 8.44 -11.47
N LYS A 54 5.53 9.23 -12.32
CA LYS A 54 4.84 10.45 -11.87
C LYS A 54 3.80 10.19 -10.78
N THR A 55 3.08 9.07 -10.87
CA THR A 55 2.06 8.71 -9.90
C THR A 55 2.69 8.32 -8.55
N ILE A 56 3.79 7.56 -8.59
CA ILE A 56 4.58 7.21 -7.41
C ILE A 56 5.17 8.47 -6.76
N GLU A 57 5.78 9.36 -7.55
CA GLU A 57 6.33 10.64 -7.06
C GLU A 57 5.27 11.46 -6.34
N LYS A 58 4.08 11.58 -6.93
CA LYS A 58 2.94 12.27 -6.30
C LYS A 58 2.52 11.58 -4.99
N GLY A 59 2.44 10.25 -4.99
CA GLY A 59 2.11 9.48 -3.79
C GLY A 59 3.10 9.72 -2.63
N VAL A 60 4.39 9.77 -2.94
CA VAL A 60 5.46 10.09 -1.97
C VAL A 60 5.34 11.55 -1.49
N GLN A 61 5.05 12.50 -2.39
CA GLN A 61 4.81 13.89 -1.99
C GLN A 61 3.62 14.02 -1.05
N ASP A 62 2.52 13.31 -1.31
CA ASP A 62 1.36 13.28 -0.42
C ASP A 62 1.74 12.77 0.98
N LEU A 63 2.53 11.68 1.06
CA LEU A 63 3.02 11.15 2.35
C LEU A 63 3.90 12.14 3.11
N LYS A 64 4.77 12.88 2.40
CA LYS A 64 5.55 13.97 3.01
C LYS A 64 4.66 15.06 3.59
N GLN A 65 3.64 15.48 2.84
CA GLN A 65 2.70 16.50 3.30
C GLN A 65 1.88 16.04 4.50
N LEU A 66 1.61 14.73 4.60
CA LEU A 66 0.96 14.11 5.75
C LEU A 66 1.90 13.86 6.93
N ASN A 67 3.19 14.20 6.81
CA ASN A 67 4.24 13.93 7.79
C ASN A 67 4.30 12.45 8.19
N ASP A 68 4.26 11.56 7.20
CA ASP A 68 4.37 10.12 7.43
C ASP A 68 5.68 9.78 8.19
N PRO A 69 5.61 9.23 9.41
CA PRO A 69 6.80 8.90 10.19
C PRO A 69 7.58 7.70 9.62
N ASN A 70 6.95 6.87 8.78
CA ASN A 70 7.53 5.65 8.24
C ASN A 70 7.80 5.75 6.73
N ILE A 71 7.96 6.96 6.20
CA ILE A 71 8.17 7.19 4.76
C ILE A 71 9.44 6.50 4.23
N ASP A 72 10.41 6.21 5.09
CA ASP A 72 11.63 5.48 4.74
C ASP A 72 11.35 4.05 4.26
N GLU A 73 10.28 3.41 4.74
CA GLU A 73 9.85 2.09 4.26
C GLU A 73 9.42 2.15 2.79
N VAL A 74 8.71 3.22 2.41
CA VAL A 74 8.30 3.48 1.02
C VAL A 74 9.53 3.69 0.14
N TYR A 75 10.52 4.46 0.61
CA TYR A 75 11.78 4.66 -0.12
C TYR A 75 12.57 3.37 -0.29
N ALA A 76 12.62 2.51 0.72
CA ALA A 76 13.29 1.21 0.62
C ALA A 76 12.67 0.33 -0.47
N VAL A 77 11.32 0.30 -0.54
CA VAL A 77 10.60 -0.46 -1.57
C VAL A 77 10.82 0.15 -2.96
N ILE A 78 10.75 1.48 -3.10
CA ILE A 78 11.06 2.17 -4.36
C ILE A 78 12.46 1.79 -4.85
N ASN A 79 13.48 1.90 -3.99
CA ASN A 79 14.86 1.56 -4.35
C ASN A 79 14.99 0.08 -4.74
N LYS A 80 14.33 -0.83 -4.02
CA LYS A 80 14.35 -2.27 -4.35
C LYS A 80 13.80 -2.54 -5.76
N HIS A 81 12.73 -1.85 -6.13
CA HIS A 81 11.97 -2.12 -7.35
C HIS A 81 12.41 -1.27 -8.57
N LEU A 82 13.21 -0.22 -8.40
CA LEU A 82 13.68 0.64 -9.50
C LEU A 82 15.17 0.54 -9.81
N ASN A 83 15.90 -0.36 -9.15
CA ASN A 83 17.34 -0.50 -9.33
C ASN A 83 17.77 -1.04 -10.71
N ASP A 84 16.88 -1.70 -11.44
CA ASP A 84 17.15 -2.21 -12.80
C ASP A 84 16.74 -1.23 -13.91
N ASN A 85 16.26 -0.03 -13.55
CA ASN A 85 15.73 0.99 -14.46
C ASN A 85 14.57 0.51 -15.36
N ASP A 86 13.94 -0.63 -15.04
CA ASP A 86 12.82 -1.16 -15.80
C ASP A 86 11.60 -1.35 -14.90
N MET A 87 10.76 -0.32 -14.85
CA MET A 87 9.55 -0.37 -14.03
C MET A 87 8.50 -1.28 -14.67
N SER A 88 8.27 -2.43 -14.05
CA SER A 88 7.14 -3.31 -14.37
C SER A 88 5.85 -2.82 -13.71
N MET A 89 4.71 -3.29 -14.20
CA MET A 89 3.41 -3.06 -13.57
C MET A 89 3.34 -3.68 -12.17
N TYR A 90 4.06 -4.79 -11.93
CA TYR A 90 4.19 -5.36 -10.58
C TYR A 90 4.90 -4.41 -9.62
N ASP A 91 5.99 -3.78 -10.07
CA ASP A 91 6.75 -2.81 -9.26
C ASP A 91 5.87 -1.62 -8.90
N TYR A 92 5.18 -1.06 -9.90
CA TYR A 92 4.20 0.01 -9.71
C TYR A 92 3.13 -0.38 -8.69
N ASN A 93 2.49 -1.53 -8.86
CA ASN A 93 1.41 -1.98 -7.98
C ASN A 93 1.90 -2.22 -6.55
N SER A 94 3.10 -2.78 -6.37
CA SER A 94 3.69 -3.02 -5.05
C SER A 94 3.98 -1.71 -4.33
N ILE A 95 4.62 -0.75 -5.01
CA ILE A 95 4.94 0.58 -4.44
C ILE A 95 3.66 1.33 -4.09
N MET A 96 2.69 1.40 -5.01
CA MET A 96 1.43 2.12 -4.78
C MET A 96 0.56 1.48 -3.71
N SER A 97 0.59 0.15 -3.57
CA SER A 97 -0.11 -0.55 -2.50
C SER A 97 0.39 -0.09 -1.13
N LEU A 98 1.71 0.00 -0.95
CA LEU A 98 2.31 0.48 0.30
C LEU A 98 2.00 1.96 0.55
N ILE A 99 2.14 2.81 -0.46
CA ILE A 99 1.78 4.25 -0.35
C ILE A 99 0.33 4.41 0.10
N ASN A 100 -0.59 3.68 -0.52
CA ASN A 100 -2.02 3.77 -0.17
C ASN A 100 -2.32 3.22 1.23
N ALA A 101 -1.59 2.19 1.68
CA ALA A 101 -1.68 1.69 3.05
C ALA A 101 -1.28 2.76 4.07
N HIS A 102 -0.13 3.41 3.87
CA HIS A 102 0.35 4.50 4.74
C HIS A 102 -0.64 5.67 4.76
N LYS A 103 -1.14 6.10 3.59
CA LYS A 103 -2.17 7.16 3.50
C LYS A 103 -3.44 6.79 4.29
N LYS A 104 -3.88 5.54 4.22
CA LYS A 104 -5.06 5.05 4.96
C LYS A 104 -4.82 5.09 6.46
N GLU A 105 -3.66 4.63 6.93
CA GLU A 105 -3.31 4.63 8.35
C GLU A 105 -3.21 6.05 8.92
N LEU A 106 -2.54 6.97 8.22
CA LEU A 106 -2.44 8.38 8.62
C LEU A 106 -3.82 9.05 8.70
N ASN A 107 -4.69 8.79 7.72
CA ASN A 107 -6.05 9.32 7.74
C ASN A 107 -6.88 8.77 8.92
N LEU A 108 -6.70 7.50 9.28
CA LEU A 108 -7.34 6.90 10.45
C LEU A 108 -6.83 7.53 11.75
N LEU A 109 -5.52 7.71 11.89
CA LEU A 109 -4.90 8.35 13.06
C LEU A 109 -5.37 9.81 13.22
N ASN A 110 -5.37 10.58 12.14
CA ASN A 110 -5.83 11.97 12.15
C ASN A 110 -7.31 12.07 12.52
N SER A 111 -8.14 11.18 12.00
CA SER A 111 -9.57 11.15 12.33
C SER A 111 -9.81 10.79 13.79
N LYS A 112 -9.06 9.80 14.32
CA LYS A 112 -9.13 9.43 15.73
C LYS A 112 -8.72 10.58 16.64
N HIS A 113 -7.59 11.23 16.35
CA HIS A 113 -7.13 12.38 17.13
C HIS A 113 -8.18 13.51 17.15
N LYS A 114 -8.80 13.81 16.01
CA LYS A 114 -9.88 14.81 15.93
C LYS A 114 -11.06 14.45 16.84
N ASN A 115 -11.46 13.18 16.87
CA ASN A 115 -12.55 12.71 17.72
C ASN A 115 -12.18 12.77 19.22
N ASP A 116 -10.95 12.39 19.57
CA ASP A 116 -10.47 12.42 20.95
C ASP A 116 -10.40 13.87 21.48
N VAL A 117 -9.95 14.81 20.65
CA VAL A 117 -9.94 16.25 20.99
C VAL A 117 -11.36 16.80 21.17
N ALA A 118 -12.31 16.39 20.31
CA ALA A 118 -13.71 16.80 20.46
C ALA A 118 -14.31 16.27 21.77
N ALA A 119 -14.13 14.99 22.06
CA ALA A 119 -14.62 14.37 23.30
C ALA A 119 -14.00 15.01 24.56
N PHE A 120 -12.74 15.42 24.50
CA PHE A 120 -12.09 16.15 25.59
C PHE A 120 -12.70 17.54 25.81
N LYS A 121 -12.96 18.30 24.73
CA LYS A 121 -13.62 19.61 24.82
C LYS A 121 -15.04 19.50 25.38
N ASP A 122 -15.78 18.47 24.98
CA ASP A 122 -17.14 18.25 25.48
C ASP A 122 -17.15 17.97 26.98
N LYS A 123 -16.17 17.22 27.50
CA LYS A 123 -16.01 16.98 28.95
C LYS A 123 -15.68 18.26 29.71
N LEU A 124 -14.78 19.10 29.19
CA LEU A 124 -14.43 20.37 29.83
C LEU A 124 -15.61 21.36 29.92
N ASN A 125 -16.56 21.31 28.97
CA ASN A 125 -17.73 22.18 28.97
C ASN A 125 -18.89 21.64 29.83
N GLN A 126 -18.75 20.46 30.44
CA GLN A 126 -19.73 19.84 31.32
C GLN A 126 -19.35 19.94 32.81
N GLU A 127 -18.17 20.47 33.12
CA GLU A 127 -17.70 20.87 34.46
C GLU A 127 -17.93 22.38 34.68
#